data_AF-A0A536I3J7-F1
#
_entry.id   AF-A0A536I3J7-F1
#
_cell.length_a   1.000
_cell.length_b   1.000
_cell.length_c   1.000
_cell.angle_alpha   90.00
_cell.angle_beta   90.00
_cell.angle_gamma   90.00
#
_symmetry.space_group_name_H-M   'P 1'
#
loop_
_entity.id
_entity.type
_entity.pdbx_description
1 polymer ?
#
loop_
_entity_poly.entity_id
_entity_poly.type
_entity_poly.pdbx_seq_one_letter_code
_entity_poly.pdbx_strand_id
1 'polypeptide(L)'
;SVLDDARTADIPGALIPDAYFYYLRNRDPAIIAPVLEHNARDVISLVRIADRVARAVLLARAGRAPDHAPAAFALARGFERTGETDAAFACYESAYYDGDNPLRLKLALAFARALERRGDLARALRMLETLLALGLGSPRWREQAEARVRRLSRKRWRTLDRAS
;
A
#
# COMPACT_ATOMS: atom_id res chain seq x y z
N SER A 1 21.00 -8.44 -5.14
CA SER A 1 20.10 -7.33 -4.79
C SER A 1 20.86 -6.02 -5.04
N VAL A 2 20.23 -4.90 -5.41
CA VAL A 2 20.93 -3.59 -5.54
C VAL A 2 21.39 -3.03 -4.17
N LEU A 3 21.16 -3.79 -3.09
CA LEU A 3 21.57 -3.44 -1.73
C LEU A 3 22.91 -4.08 -1.31
N ASP A 4 23.58 -4.84 -2.18
CA ASP A 4 24.80 -5.59 -1.84
C ASP A 4 26.09 -4.97 -2.40
N ASP A 5 26.17 -3.65 -2.52
CA ASP A 5 27.47 -3.02 -2.81
C ASP A 5 28.24 -2.84 -1.50
N ALA A 6 29.39 -3.50 -1.38
CA ALA A 6 30.21 -3.53 -0.18
C ALA A 6 30.76 -2.12 0.13
N ARG A 7 30.06 -1.44 1.04
CA ARG A 7 30.30 -0.08 1.53
C ARG A 7 31.62 0.02 2.28
N THR A 8 32.58 0.77 1.75
CA THR A 8 33.88 0.99 2.42
C THR A 8 34.06 2.40 2.98
N ALA A 9 33.14 3.35 2.77
CA ALA A 9 33.38 4.74 3.18
C ALA A 9 32.10 5.60 3.40
N ASP A 10 31.00 5.02 3.90
CA ASP A 10 29.77 5.81 4.13
C ASP A 10 29.72 6.37 5.56
N ILE A 11 29.41 7.66 5.71
CA ILE A 11 29.17 8.25 7.03
C ILE A 11 27.84 7.72 7.56
N PRO A 12 27.75 7.21 8.82
CA PRO A 12 26.48 6.86 9.41
C PRO A 12 25.50 8.04 9.34
N GLY A 13 24.29 7.82 8.82
CA GLY A 13 23.32 8.90 8.59
C GLY A 13 23.00 9.75 9.83
N ALA A 14 23.09 9.16 11.02
CA ALA A 14 22.93 9.86 12.29
C ALA A 14 24.02 10.92 12.58
N LEU A 15 25.21 10.80 11.98
CA LEU A 15 26.33 11.72 12.15
C LEU A 15 26.34 12.86 11.12
N ILE A 16 25.49 12.78 10.08
CA ILE A 16 25.40 13.81 9.03
C ILE A 16 25.10 15.21 9.60
N PRO A 17 24.14 15.39 10.54
CA PRO A 17 23.88 16.70 11.11
C PRO A 17 25.10 17.31 11.80
N ASP A 18 25.82 16.50 12.60
CA ASP A 18 26.99 16.97 13.34
C ASP A 18 28.14 17.34 12.40
N ALA A 19 28.41 16.52 11.37
CA ALA A 19 29.40 16.82 10.35
C ALA A 19 29.08 18.12 9.59
N TYR A 20 27.80 18.34 9.27
CA TYR A 20 27.34 19.57 8.60
C TYR A 20 27.56 20.81 9.47
N PHE A 21 27.17 20.78 10.76
CA PHE A 21 27.40 21.90 11.67
C PHE A 21 28.88 22.16 11.94
N TYR A 22 29.68 21.10 12.00
CA TYR A 22 31.12 21.24 12.15
C TYR A 22 31.74 21.93 10.93
N TYR A 23 31.32 21.56 9.71
CA TYR A 23 31.70 22.27 8.49
C TYR A 23 31.29 23.75 8.51
N LEU A 24 30.06 24.08 8.94
CA LEU A 24 29.62 25.48 8.99
C LEU A 24 30.49 26.36 9.88
N ARG A 25 31.04 25.81 10.96
CA ARG A 25 31.91 26.52 11.90
C ARG A 25 33.35 26.63 11.38
N ASN A 26 33.92 25.51 10.93
CA ASN A 26 35.36 25.41 10.64
C ASN A 26 35.70 25.60 9.16
N ARG A 27 34.71 25.56 8.28
CA ARG A 27 34.82 25.71 6.81
C ARG A 27 35.75 24.72 6.12
N ASP A 28 36.09 23.60 6.77
CA ASP A 28 36.92 22.54 6.21
C ASP A 28 36.13 21.66 5.22
N PRO A 29 36.44 21.70 3.91
CA PRO A 29 35.75 20.91 2.90
C PRO A 29 35.89 19.39 3.09
N ALA A 30 36.95 18.91 3.74
CA ALA A 30 37.17 17.48 3.96
C ALA A 30 36.06 16.85 4.82
N ILE A 31 35.42 17.66 5.66
CA ILE A 31 34.39 17.22 6.60
C ILE A 31 33.03 17.07 5.92
N ILE A 32 32.73 17.94 4.95
CA ILE A 32 31.45 17.91 4.24
C ILE A 32 31.47 16.96 3.03
N ALA A 33 32.64 16.65 2.47
CA ALA A 33 32.77 15.82 1.28
C ALA A 33 32.06 14.44 1.40
N PRO A 34 32.18 13.68 2.51
CA PRO A 34 31.46 12.41 2.66
C PRO A 34 29.94 12.57 2.75
N VAL A 35 29.46 13.67 3.35
CA VAL A 35 28.02 13.99 3.44
C VAL A 35 27.43 14.30 2.07
N LEU A 36 28.15 15.07 1.24
CA LEU A 36 27.71 15.39 -0.12
C LEU A 36 27.67 14.14 -0.99
N GLU A 37 28.68 13.29 -0.88
CA GLU A 37 28.74 12.03 -1.61
C GLU A 37 27.61 11.07 -1.18
N HIS A 38 27.33 10.97 0.11
CA HIS A 38 26.16 10.25 0.63
C HIS A 38 24.85 10.82 0.04
N ASN A 39 24.67 12.14 0.11
CA ASN A 39 23.47 12.79 -0.41
C ASN A 39 23.29 12.58 -1.92
N ALA A 40 24.37 12.65 -2.71
CA ALA A 40 24.32 12.40 -4.15
C ALA A 40 23.80 10.97 -4.45
N ARG A 41 24.26 9.98 -3.69
CA ARG A 41 23.80 8.58 -3.81
C ARG A 41 22.35 8.41 -3.37
N ASP A 42 21.93 9.10 -2.31
CA ASP A 42 20.54 9.10 -1.86
C ASP A 42 19.60 9.69 -2.90
N VAL A 43 19.97 10.81 -3.53
CA VAL A 43 19.21 11.41 -4.64
C VAL A 43 19.07 10.42 -5.80
N ILE A 44 20.15 9.74 -6.19
CA ILE A 44 20.10 8.69 -7.23
C ILE A 44 19.17 7.54 -6.81
N SER A 45 19.23 7.12 -5.55
CA SER A 45 18.38 6.06 -5.01
C SER A 45 16.90 6.47 -5.01
N LEU A 46 16.59 7.71 -4.64
CA LEU A 46 15.25 8.27 -4.71
C LEU A 46 14.71 8.30 -6.14
N VAL A 47 15.52 8.71 -7.12
CA VAL A 47 15.13 8.68 -8.55
C VAL A 47 14.78 7.25 -8.98
N ARG A 48 15.59 6.25 -8.60
CA ARG A 48 15.32 4.84 -8.91
C ARG A 48 14.04 4.32 -8.24
N ILE A 49 13.77 4.73 -7.00
CA ILE A 49 12.53 4.36 -6.30
C ILE A 49 11.33 5.01 -6.99
N ALA A 50 11.42 6.31 -7.30
CA ALA A 50 10.36 7.05 -7.99
C ALA A 50 10.03 6.41 -9.35
N ASP A 51 11.06 6.02 -10.11
CA ASP A 51 10.90 5.30 -11.37
C ASP A 51 10.19 3.94 -11.20
N ARG A 52 10.58 3.14 -10.19
CA ARG A 52 9.90 1.87 -9.89
C ARG A 52 8.42 2.08 -9.52
N VAL A 53 8.12 3.10 -8.72
CA VAL A 53 6.74 3.44 -8.35
C VAL A 53 5.95 3.89 -9.58
N ALA A 54 6.53 4.74 -10.42
CA ALA A 54 5.89 5.20 -11.66
C ALA A 54 5.58 4.02 -12.60
N ARG A 55 6.51 3.09 -12.79
CA ARG A 55 6.28 1.85 -13.56
C ARG A 55 5.17 1.00 -12.95
N ALA A 56 5.17 0.81 -11.63
CA ALA A 56 4.13 0.04 -10.95
C ALA A 56 2.73 0.66 -11.12
N VAL A 57 2.63 2.00 -11.10
CA VAL A 57 1.38 2.73 -11.38
C VAL A 57 0.92 2.49 -12.82
N LEU A 58 1.83 2.60 -13.80
CA LEU A 58 1.51 2.36 -15.21
C LEU A 58 1.05 0.91 -15.47
N LEU A 59 1.74 -0.05 -14.88
CA LEU A 59 1.39 -1.48 -14.96
C LEU A 59 0.03 -1.76 -14.33
N ALA A 60 -0.24 -1.20 -13.14
CA ALA A 60 -1.53 -1.37 -12.47
C ALA A 60 -2.70 -0.77 -13.28
N ARG A 61 -2.50 0.39 -13.93
CA ARG A 61 -3.48 0.95 -14.87
C ARG A 61 -3.70 0.05 -16.09
N ALA A 62 -2.68 -0.67 -16.52
CA ALA A 62 -2.76 -1.68 -17.57
C ALA A 62 -3.27 -3.05 -17.06
N GLY A 63 -3.81 -3.12 -15.83
CA GLY A 63 -4.39 -4.34 -15.27
C GLY A 63 -3.39 -5.30 -14.62
N ARG A 64 -2.12 -4.90 -14.46
CA ARG A 64 -1.07 -5.70 -13.82
C ARG A 64 -0.71 -5.11 -12.46
N ALA A 65 -1.44 -5.52 -11.43
CA ALA A 65 -1.15 -5.11 -10.06
C ALA A 65 0.24 -5.63 -9.59
N PRO A 66 0.89 -4.97 -8.62
CA PRO A 66 2.15 -5.46 -8.07
C PRO A 66 1.98 -6.77 -7.30
N ASP A 67 2.90 -7.73 -7.48
CA ASP A 67 2.89 -9.01 -6.73
C ASP A 67 3.14 -8.81 -5.21
N HIS A 68 3.80 -7.71 -4.83
CA HIS A 68 4.02 -7.40 -3.43
C HIS A 68 2.76 -6.79 -2.79
N ALA A 69 2.03 -7.59 -2.02
CA ALA A 69 0.73 -7.22 -1.45
C ALA A 69 0.67 -5.86 -0.72
N PRO A 70 1.64 -5.46 0.13
CA PRO A 70 1.66 -4.12 0.72
C PRO A 70 1.76 -2.99 -0.31
N ALA A 71 2.53 -3.18 -1.39
CA ALA A 71 2.62 -2.20 -2.48
C ALA A 71 1.31 -2.15 -3.28
N ALA A 72 0.70 -3.30 -3.58
CA ALA A 72 -0.62 -3.36 -4.21
C ALA A 72 -1.68 -2.63 -3.35
N PHE A 73 -1.72 -2.85 -2.05
CA PHE A 73 -2.65 -2.14 -1.16
C PHE A 73 -2.37 -0.62 -1.13
N ALA A 74 -1.12 -0.19 -1.12
CA ALA A 74 -0.76 1.22 -1.18
C ALA A 74 -1.25 1.88 -2.48
N LEU A 75 -1.05 1.21 -3.62
CA LEU A 75 -1.56 1.66 -4.92
C LEU A 75 -3.08 1.65 -4.97
N ALA A 76 -3.74 0.63 -4.42
CA ALA A 76 -5.20 0.55 -4.35
C ALA A 76 -5.80 1.79 -3.67
N ARG A 77 -5.22 2.21 -2.54
CA ARG A 77 -5.61 3.46 -1.86
C ARG A 77 -5.26 4.72 -2.65
N GLY A 78 -4.18 4.70 -3.44
CA GLY A 78 -3.81 5.78 -4.33
C GLY A 78 -4.87 5.99 -5.41
N PHE A 79 -5.18 4.92 -6.15
CA PHE A 79 -6.21 4.91 -7.19
C PHE A 79 -7.61 5.18 -6.65
N GLU A 80 -7.96 4.67 -5.46
CA GLU A 80 -9.25 5.00 -4.83
C GLU A 80 -9.38 6.50 -4.57
N ARG A 81 -8.30 7.19 -4.16
CA ARG A 81 -8.29 8.65 -3.94
C ARG A 81 -8.38 9.46 -5.23
N THR A 82 -7.85 8.95 -6.34
CA THR A 82 -7.91 9.62 -7.66
C THR A 82 -9.16 9.24 -8.46
N GLY A 83 -10.01 8.34 -7.95
CA GLY A 83 -11.22 7.89 -8.64
C GLY A 83 -10.99 6.83 -9.71
N GLU A 84 -9.77 6.29 -9.83
CA GLU A 84 -9.40 5.25 -10.80
C GLU A 84 -9.91 3.88 -10.33
N THR A 85 -11.22 3.65 -10.44
CA THR A 85 -11.91 2.54 -9.75
C THR A 85 -11.45 1.16 -10.17
N ASP A 86 -11.06 0.97 -11.43
CA ASP A 86 -10.68 -0.33 -11.97
C ASP A 86 -9.27 -0.73 -11.54
N ALA A 87 -8.31 0.21 -11.64
CA ALA A 87 -6.96 0.02 -11.12
C ALA A 87 -6.97 -0.18 -9.59
N ALA A 88 -7.82 0.58 -8.87
CA ALA A 88 -8.01 0.39 -7.44
C ALA A 88 -8.51 -1.01 -7.11
N PHE A 89 -9.51 -1.50 -7.85
CA PHE A 89 -10.05 -2.84 -7.66
C PHE A 89 -9.01 -3.93 -7.89
N ALA A 90 -8.30 -3.90 -9.03
CA ALA A 90 -7.27 -4.90 -9.35
C ALA A 90 -6.17 -4.94 -8.28
N CYS A 91 -5.75 -3.78 -7.79
CA CYS A 91 -4.78 -3.67 -6.71
C CYS A 91 -5.32 -4.18 -5.35
N TYR A 92 -6.58 -3.92 -5.01
CA TYR A 92 -7.20 -4.50 -3.81
C TYR A 92 -7.32 -6.02 -3.91
N GLU A 93 -7.65 -6.52 -5.09
CA GLU A 93 -7.82 -7.94 -5.36
C GLU A 93 -6.49 -8.69 -5.18
N SER A 94 -5.43 -8.26 -5.86
CA SER A 94 -4.08 -8.83 -5.66
C SER A 94 -3.63 -8.72 -4.21
N ALA A 95 -3.76 -7.55 -3.58
CA ALA A 95 -3.36 -7.37 -2.18
C ALA A 95 -4.12 -8.29 -1.20
N TYR A 96 -5.39 -8.61 -1.48
CA TYR A 96 -6.16 -9.54 -0.64
C TYR A 96 -5.69 -10.98 -0.79
N TYR A 97 -5.46 -11.43 -2.03
CA TYR A 97 -5.06 -12.81 -2.30
C TYR A 97 -3.63 -13.09 -1.82
N ASP A 98 -2.70 -12.17 -2.13
CA ASP A 98 -1.27 -12.33 -1.83
C ASP A 98 -0.89 -11.88 -0.41
N GLY A 99 -1.80 -11.20 0.29
CA GLY A 99 -1.59 -10.67 1.64
C GLY A 99 -1.75 -11.70 2.76
N ASP A 100 -1.09 -11.44 3.88
CA ASP A 100 -1.31 -12.18 5.13
C ASP A 100 -2.62 -11.75 5.83
N ASN A 101 -3.00 -12.44 6.91
CA ASN A 101 -4.24 -12.12 7.63
C ASN A 101 -4.29 -10.68 8.20
N PRO A 102 -3.21 -10.14 8.80
CA PRO A 102 -3.14 -8.74 9.19
C PRO A 102 -3.44 -7.76 8.03
N LEU A 103 -2.82 -7.97 6.86
CA LEU A 103 -3.06 -7.11 5.70
C LEU A 103 -4.47 -7.27 5.14
N ARG A 104 -4.98 -8.52 5.05
CA ARG A 104 -6.36 -8.82 4.63
C ARG A 104 -7.37 -8.08 5.50
N LEU A 105 -7.22 -8.11 6.83
CA LEU A 105 -8.07 -7.34 7.75
C LEU A 105 -8.01 -5.83 7.47
N LYS A 106 -6.79 -5.30 7.29
CA LYS A 106 -6.55 -3.87 7.08
C LYS A 106 -7.24 -3.34 5.83
N LEU A 107 -7.32 -4.14 4.77
CA LEU A 107 -7.90 -3.74 3.48
C LEU A 107 -9.35 -4.20 3.27
N ALA A 108 -9.84 -5.21 3.99
CA ALA A 108 -11.12 -5.87 3.74
C ALA A 108 -12.32 -4.92 3.63
N LEU A 109 -12.44 -3.93 4.52
CA LEU A 109 -13.56 -2.98 4.46
C LEU A 109 -13.49 -2.08 3.22
N ALA A 110 -12.30 -1.71 2.77
CA ALA A 110 -12.10 -0.95 1.54
C ALA A 110 -12.36 -1.81 0.31
N PHE A 111 -11.83 -3.04 0.28
CA PHE A 111 -12.08 -3.97 -0.81
C PHE A 111 -13.56 -4.35 -0.94
N ALA A 112 -14.28 -4.54 0.18
CA ALA A 112 -15.72 -4.76 0.18
C ALA A 112 -16.50 -3.58 -0.41
N ARG A 113 -16.03 -2.33 -0.26
CA ARG A 113 -16.59 -1.17 -0.96
C ARG A 113 -16.32 -1.22 -2.46
N ALA A 114 -15.12 -1.61 -2.88
CA ALA A 114 -14.79 -1.78 -4.29
C ALA A 114 -15.66 -2.88 -4.95
N LEU A 115 -15.83 -4.03 -4.28
CA LEU A 115 -16.71 -5.12 -4.72
C LEU A 115 -18.18 -4.67 -4.81
N GLU A 116 -18.68 -3.93 -3.81
CA GLU A 116 -20.05 -3.39 -3.86
C GLU A 116 -20.25 -2.43 -5.03
N ARG A 117 -19.26 -1.57 -5.33
CA ARG A 117 -19.32 -0.63 -6.46
C ARG A 117 -19.43 -1.36 -7.81
N ARG A 118 -18.82 -2.54 -7.92
CA ARG A 118 -18.91 -3.42 -9.10
C ARG A 118 -20.14 -4.33 -9.10
N GLY A 119 -21.01 -4.25 -8.08
CA GLY A 119 -22.19 -5.11 -7.96
C GLY A 119 -21.91 -6.52 -7.44
N ASP A 120 -20.67 -6.84 -7.09
CA ASP A 120 -20.27 -8.17 -6.60
C ASP A 120 -20.53 -8.32 -5.09
N LEU A 121 -21.82 -8.22 -4.74
CA LEU A 121 -22.28 -8.28 -3.35
C LEU A 121 -21.97 -9.64 -2.71
N ALA A 122 -22.00 -10.72 -3.51
CA ALA A 122 -21.77 -12.07 -3.03
C ALA A 122 -20.31 -12.27 -2.57
N ARG A 123 -19.32 -11.80 -3.34
CA ARG A 123 -17.91 -11.88 -2.91
C ARG A 123 -17.63 -10.97 -1.72
N ALA A 124 -18.21 -9.77 -1.69
CA ALA A 124 -18.06 -8.86 -0.56
C ALA A 124 -18.57 -9.48 0.77
N LEU A 125 -19.73 -10.14 0.73
CA LEU A 125 -20.31 -10.83 1.89
C LEU A 125 -19.44 -12.00 2.34
N ARG A 126 -19.14 -12.94 1.43
CA ARG A 126 -18.34 -14.14 1.76
C ARG A 126 -16.99 -13.78 2.40
N MET A 127 -16.32 -12.77 1.84
CA MET A 127 -15.04 -12.28 2.35
C MET A 127 -15.16 -11.77 3.80
N LEU A 128 -16.13 -10.90 4.08
CA LEU A 128 -16.30 -10.33 5.42
C LEU A 128 -16.77 -11.37 6.44
N GLU A 129 -17.69 -12.24 6.05
CA GLU A 129 -18.20 -13.34 6.89
C GLU A 129 -17.08 -14.32 7.26
N THR A 130 -16.20 -14.65 6.31
CA THR A 130 -15.05 -15.52 6.56
C THR A 130 -14.09 -14.90 7.59
N LEU A 131 -13.75 -13.61 7.43
CA LEU A 131 -12.88 -12.92 8.38
C LEU A 131 -13.51 -12.82 9.78
N LEU A 132 -14.83 -12.60 9.86
CA LEU A 132 -15.57 -12.61 11.13
C LEU A 132 -15.61 -14.00 11.77
N ALA A 133 -15.86 -15.05 10.99
CA ALA A 133 -15.91 -16.44 11.46
C ALA A 133 -14.55 -16.92 12.00
N LEU A 134 -13.44 -16.44 11.43
CA LEU A 134 -12.10 -16.70 11.94
C LEU A 134 -11.78 -15.95 13.25
N GLY A 135 -12.70 -15.14 13.77
CA GLY A 135 -12.51 -14.35 15.00
C GLY A 135 -11.46 -13.24 14.85
N LEU A 136 -11.11 -12.88 13.61
CA LEU A 136 -10.04 -11.93 13.31
C LEU A 136 -10.51 -10.47 13.51
N GLY A 137 -9.54 -9.59 13.80
CA GLY A 137 -9.76 -8.14 13.90
C GLY A 137 -10.12 -7.64 15.30
N SER A 138 -9.90 -6.34 15.51
CA SER A 138 -10.26 -5.66 16.75
C SER A 138 -11.79 -5.58 16.92
N PRO A 139 -12.31 -5.39 18.16
CA PRO A 139 -13.74 -5.23 18.39
C PRO A 139 -14.39 -4.16 17.49
N ARG A 140 -13.73 -2.99 17.36
CA ARG A 140 -14.19 -1.91 16.48
C ARG A 140 -14.24 -2.32 15.00
N TRP A 141 -13.26 -3.10 14.53
CA TRP A 141 -13.26 -3.58 13.15
C TRP A 141 -14.41 -4.57 12.92
N ARG A 142 -14.65 -5.48 13.88
CA ARG A 142 -15.73 -6.48 13.81
C ARG A 142 -17.11 -5.81 13.76
N GLU A 143 -17.34 -4.82 14.61
CA GLU A 143 -18.57 -4.01 14.58
C GLU A 143 -18.82 -3.38 13.20
N GLN A 144 -17.77 -2.79 12.60
CA GLN A 144 -17.85 -2.21 11.25
C GLN A 144 -18.13 -3.26 10.18
N ALA A 145 -17.47 -4.42 10.25
CA ALA A 145 -17.66 -5.52 9.30
C ALA A 145 -19.08 -6.11 9.41
N GLU A 146 -19.59 -6.34 10.62
CA GLU A 146 -20.96 -6.83 10.83
C GLU A 146 -22.03 -5.86 10.34
N ALA A 147 -21.88 -4.56 10.63
CA ALA A 147 -22.78 -3.53 10.12
C ALA A 147 -22.78 -3.50 8.58
N ARG A 148 -21.61 -3.69 7.97
CA ARG A 148 -21.43 -3.79 6.52
C ARG A 148 -22.13 -5.02 5.95
N VAL A 149 -21.95 -6.19 6.57
CA VAL A 149 -22.61 -7.45 6.19
C VAL A 149 -24.13 -7.28 6.22
N ARG A 150 -24.70 -6.80 7.33
CA ARG A 150 -26.16 -6.53 7.44
C ARG A 150 -26.68 -5.64 6.32
N ARG A 151 -25.92 -4.59 5.97
CA ARG A 151 -26.27 -3.67 4.87
C ARG A 151 -26.24 -4.38 3.51
N LEU A 152 -25.18 -5.12 3.23
CA LEU A 152 -24.97 -5.81 1.95
C LEU A 152 -25.99 -6.95 1.75
N SER A 153 -26.34 -7.70 2.80
CA SER A 153 -27.34 -8.76 2.72
C SER A 153 -28.72 -8.21 2.36
N ARG A 154 -29.15 -7.10 2.99
CA ARG A 154 -30.40 -6.40 2.62
C ARG A 154 -30.38 -5.90 1.18
N LYS A 155 -29.24 -5.35 0.74
CA LYS A 155 -29.09 -4.87 -0.65
C LYS A 155 -29.22 -6.03 -1.63
N ARG A 156 -28.53 -7.16 -1.38
CA ARG A 156 -28.56 -8.36 -2.21
C ARG A 156 -29.97 -8.94 -2.33
N TRP A 157 -30.69 -9.06 -1.22
CA TRP A 157 -32.08 -9.56 -1.23
C TRP A 157 -32.98 -8.70 -2.13
N ARG A 158 -32.95 -7.38 -1.95
CA ARG A 158 -33.71 -6.44 -2.81
C ARG A 158 -33.34 -6.52 -4.29
N THR A 159 -32.08 -6.85 -4.61
CA THR A 159 -31.65 -7.03 -6.01
C THR A 159 -32.19 -8.32 -6.60
N LEU A 160 -32.27 -9.40 -5.81
CA LEU A 160 -32.83 -10.69 -6.25
C LEU A 160 -34.35 -10.62 -6.42
N ASP A 161 -35.06 -9.97 -5.50
CA ASP A 161 -36.53 -9.80 -5.60
C ASP A 161 -36.93 -9.01 -6.85
N ARG A 162 -36.10 -8.05 -7.29
CA ARG A 162 -36.36 -7.26 -8.51
C ARG A 162 -36.03 -7.99 -9.80
N ALA A 163 -35.28 -9.08 -9.73
CA ALA A 163 -34.86 -9.88 -10.87
C ALA A 163 -35.74 -11.13 -11.07
N SER A 164 -36.68 -11.38 -10.15
CA SER A 164 -37.69 -12.44 -10.20
C SER A 164 -39.01 -11.90 -10.73
#